data_AF-F7V5B3-F1
#
_entry.id   AF-F7V5B3-F1
#
_cell.length_a   1.000
_cell.length_b   1.000
_cell.length_c   1.000
_cell.angle_alpha   90.00
_cell.angle_beta   90.00
_cell.angle_gamma   90.00
#
_symmetry.space_group_name_H-M   'P 1'
#
loop_
_entity.id
_entity.type
_entity.pdbx_description
1 polymer ?
#
loop_
_entity_poly.entity_id
_entity_poly.type
_entity_poly.pdbx_seq_one_letter_code
_entity_poly.pdbx_strand_id
1 'polypeptide(L)'
;MNKEAYLKEVKKIMKNPKIREMRHYSVHGSSTVLHHSLSVVKYSYRIAELLHVKVNEKELARGAMLHDFYQYSYKESEISAWEHGTGHARRALENASKEYDLTGKEKNIIKSHMWPLTPRDIPRCRESLIVGLADKLSAVQERSAQIIHRIRKLK
;
A
#
# COMPACT_ATOMS: atom_id res chain seq x y z
N MET A 1 -8.91 -1.47 18.97
CA MET A 1 -7.78 -1.83 18.10
C MET A 1 -6.49 -1.82 18.90
N ASN A 2 -5.66 -2.84 18.75
CA ASN A 2 -4.41 -2.96 19.49
C ASN A 2 -3.25 -2.29 18.73
N LYS A 3 -2.92 -1.05 19.12
CA LYS A 3 -1.83 -0.27 18.52
C LYS A 3 -0.47 -0.94 18.63
N GLU A 4 -0.18 -1.60 19.74
CA GLU A 4 1.12 -2.22 19.97
C GLU A 4 1.32 -3.41 19.02
N ALA A 5 0.31 -4.27 18.90
CA ALA A 5 0.35 -5.41 17.98
C ALA A 5 0.53 -4.94 16.52
N TYR A 6 -0.21 -3.90 16.13
CA TYR A 6 -0.11 -3.29 14.80
C TYR A 6 1.30 -2.77 14.51
N LEU A 7 1.85 -1.91 15.38
CA LEU A 7 3.17 -1.32 15.18
C LEU A 7 4.31 -2.34 15.29
N LYS A 8 4.16 -3.36 16.14
CA LYS A 8 5.12 -4.46 16.24
C LYS A 8 5.26 -5.21 14.92
N GLU A 9 4.14 -5.46 14.24
CA GLU A 9 4.15 -6.13 12.93
C GLU A 9 4.82 -5.25 11.85
N VAL A 10 4.48 -3.95 11.80
CA VAL A 10 5.14 -3.00 10.88
C VAL A 10 6.66 -2.98 11.10
N LYS A 11 7.10 -2.87 12.36
CA LYS A 11 8.54 -2.87 12.71
C LYS A 11 9.22 -4.17 12.31
N LYS A 12 8.54 -5.32 12.41
CA LYS A 12 9.07 -6.62 11.98
C LYS A 12 9.30 -6.63 10.46
N ILE A 13 8.33 -6.18 9.67
CA ILE A 13 8.41 -6.14 8.21
C ILE A 13 9.51 -5.18 7.74
N MET A 14 9.66 -4.02 8.39
CA MET A 14 10.70 -3.02 8.09
C MET A 14 12.14 -3.51 8.25
N LYS A 15 12.37 -4.64 8.94
CA LYS A 15 13.69 -5.27 9.03
C LYS A 15 14.11 -5.93 7.71
N ASN A 16 13.16 -6.27 6.83
CA ASN A 16 13.48 -6.86 5.53
C ASN A 16 14.17 -5.80 4.63
N PRO A 17 15.39 -6.05 4.12
CA PRO A 17 16.07 -5.14 3.21
C PRO A 17 15.27 -4.82 1.95
N LYS A 18 14.53 -5.78 1.38
CA LYS A 18 13.71 -5.58 0.17
C LYS A 18 12.57 -4.60 0.39
N ILE A 19 12.02 -4.55 1.61
CA ILE A 19 11.03 -3.53 1.99
C ILE A 19 11.68 -2.15 2.03
N ARG A 20 12.89 -2.03 2.60
CA ARG A 20 13.61 -0.75 2.64
C ARG A 20 14.06 -0.29 1.25
N GLU A 21 14.29 -1.22 0.34
CA GLU A 21 14.63 -0.95 -1.06
C GLU A 21 13.51 -0.21 -1.81
N MET A 22 12.25 -0.39 -1.39
CA MET A 22 11.09 0.34 -1.95
C MET A 22 11.23 1.87 -1.87
N ARG A 23 12.17 2.40 -1.06
CA ARG A 23 12.49 3.83 -1.00
C ARG A 23 13.15 4.36 -2.28
N HIS A 24 13.65 3.48 -3.15
CA HIS A 24 14.30 3.84 -4.40
C HIS A 24 13.34 3.88 -5.58
N TYR A 25 12.14 3.31 -5.44
CA TYR A 25 11.14 3.28 -6.49
C TYR A 25 10.20 4.48 -6.34
N SER A 26 10.03 5.25 -7.40
CA SER A 26 9.17 6.44 -7.39
C SER A 26 7.70 6.07 -7.59
N VAL A 27 6.81 6.71 -6.84
CA VAL A 27 5.35 6.56 -6.96
C VAL A 27 4.66 7.92 -6.82
N HIS A 28 3.50 8.05 -7.46
CA HIS A 28 2.66 9.25 -7.42
C HIS A 28 3.36 10.59 -7.67
N GLY A 29 4.49 10.61 -8.40
CA GLY A 29 5.25 11.81 -8.74
C GLY A 29 6.57 11.93 -7.96
N SER A 30 6.55 12.50 -6.76
CA SER A 30 7.75 12.74 -5.91
C SER A 30 7.81 11.86 -4.66
N SER A 31 6.88 10.92 -4.49
CA SER A 31 6.88 9.99 -3.38
C SER A 31 7.68 8.74 -3.73
N THR A 32 7.98 7.93 -2.73
CA THR A 32 8.60 6.61 -2.92
C THR A 32 7.60 5.53 -2.53
N VAL A 33 7.71 4.34 -3.10
CA VAL A 33 6.81 3.23 -2.78
C VAL A 33 6.83 2.91 -1.27
N LEU A 34 8.01 3.02 -0.63
CA LEU A 34 8.11 2.88 0.83
C LEU A 34 7.35 3.97 1.58
N HIS A 35 7.49 5.23 1.18
CA HIS A 35 6.82 6.36 1.84
C HIS A 35 5.29 6.26 1.70
N HIS A 36 4.83 5.90 0.49
CA HIS A 36 3.44 5.62 0.23
C HIS A 36 2.92 4.49 1.12
N SER A 37 3.60 3.34 1.16
CA SER A 37 3.23 2.20 2.00
C SER A 37 3.15 2.54 3.49
N LEU A 38 4.09 3.34 4.01
CA LEU A 38 4.05 3.82 5.39
C LEU A 38 2.88 4.78 5.66
N SER A 39 2.50 5.58 4.67
CA SER A 39 1.32 6.45 4.75
C SER A 39 0.03 5.63 4.74
N VAL A 40 -0.06 4.59 3.91
CA VAL A 40 -1.17 3.62 3.92
C VAL A 40 -1.26 2.91 5.26
N VAL A 41 -0.14 2.48 5.86
CA VAL A 41 -0.10 1.92 7.22
C VAL A 41 -0.67 2.88 8.27
N LYS A 42 -0.33 4.17 8.17
CA LYS A 42 -0.85 5.19 9.08
C LYS A 42 -2.36 5.39 8.89
N TYR A 43 -2.82 5.52 7.64
CA TYR A 43 -4.22 5.79 7.34
C TYR A 43 -5.11 4.59 7.62
N SER A 44 -4.69 3.37 7.29
CA SER A 44 -5.47 2.16 7.57
C SER A 44 -5.70 1.97 9.07
N TYR A 45 -4.67 2.23 9.90
CA TYR A 45 -4.83 2.28 11.36
C TYR A 45 -5.82 3.37 11.76
N ARG A 46 -5.70 4.60 11.26
CA ARG A 46 -6.62 5.68 11.65
C ARG A 46 -8.06 5.42 11.25
N ILE A 47 -8.28 4.90 10.04
CA ILE A 47 -9.62 4.54 9.55
C ILE A 47 -10.24 3.47 10.45
N ALA A 48 -9.52 2.39 10.73
CA ALA A 48 -10.02 1.32 11.59
C ALA A 48 -10.31 1.81 13.03
N GLU A 49 -9.54 2.80 13.52
CA GLU A 49 -9.64 3.35 14.88
C GLU A 49 -10.87 4.24 15.00
N LEU A 50 -10.99 5.21 14.09
CA LEU A 50 -12.06 6.19 14.07
C LEU A 50 -13.42 5.56 13.80
N LEU A 51 -13.46 4.53 12.95
CA LEU A 51 -14.70 3.83 12.59
C LEU A 51 -15.01 2.64 13.52
N HIS A 52 -14.19 2.41 14.55
CA HIS A 52 -14.33 1.29 15.49
C HIS A 52 -14.48 -0.09 14.80
N VAL A 53 -13.82 -0.29 13.66
CA VAL A 53 -13.96 -1.52 12.88
C VAL A 53 -13.13 -2.62 13.54
N LYS A 54 -13.79 -3.74 13.87
CA LYS A 54 -13.10 -4.95 14.31
C LYS A 54 -12.32 -5.55 13.13
N VAL A 55 -11.00 -5.63 13.29
CA VAL A 55 -10.03 -6.13 12.31
C VAL A 55 -9.00 -7.01 13.02
N ASN A 56 -8.27 -7.83 12.27
CA ASN A 56 -7.02 -8.41 12.74
C ASN A 56 -5.88 -7.41 12.51
N GLU A 57 -5.32 -6.85 13.58
CA GLU A 57 -4.30 -5.80 13.47
C GLU A 57 -3.01 -6.26 12.80
N LYS A 58 -2.62 -7.53 12.97
CA LYS A 58 -1.40 -8.06 12.33
C LYS A 58 -1.59 -8.19 10.82
N GLU A 59 -2.72 -8.76 10.40
CA GLU A 59 -3.03 -8.93 8.97
C GLU A 59 -3.27 -7.58 8.29
N LEU A 60 -3.90 -6.63 8.98
CA LEU A 60 -4.07 -5.25 8.48
C LEU A 60 -2.72 -4.56 8.29
N ALA A 61 -1.84 -4.61 9.29
CA ALA A 61 -0.50 -4.03 9.21
C ALA A 61 0.33 -4.65 8.09
N ARG A 62 0.32 -5.99 8.00
CA ARG A 62 1.08 -6.71 6.99
C ARG A 62 0.55 -6.46 5.59
N GLY A 63 -0.76 -6.55 5.39
CA GLY A 63 -1.39 -6.22 4.12
C GLY A 63 -1.12 -4.79 3.67
N ALA A 64 -1.20 -3.81 4.59
CA ALA A 64 -0.90 -2.41 4.30
C ALA A 64 0.56 -2.17 3.91
N MET A 65 1.53 -2.80 4.59
CA MET A 65 2.95 -2.68 4.23
C MET A 65 3.30 -3.33 2.89
N LEU A 66 2.59 -4.41 2.51
CA LEU A 66 2.94 -5.26 1.37
C LEU A 66 2.09 -5.03 0.12
N HIS A 67 1.04 -4.20 0.19
CA HIS A 67 0.11 -4.00 -0.94
C HIS A 67 0.82 -3.61 -2.25
N ASP A 68 1.90 -2.84 -2.11
CA ASP A 68 2.69 -2.26 -3.19
C ASP A 68 4.10 -2.88 -3.33
N PHE A 69 4.31 -4.09 -2.80
CA PHE A 69 5.62 -4.75 -2.79
C PHE A 69 6.05 -5.33 -4.16
N TYR A 70 5.93 -4.56 -5.24
CA TYR A 70 6.19 -5.02 -6.62
C TYR A 70 7.68 -4.98 -7.05
N GLN A 71 8.53 -4.26 -6.33
CA GLN A 71 10.01 -4.24 -6.47
C GLN A 71 10.54 -3.80 -7.86
N TYR A 72 10.02 -2.70 -8.42
CA TYR A 72 10.59 -2.08 -9.61
C TYR A 72 10.32 -0.57 -9.63
N SER A 73 11.05 0.20 -10.44
CA SER A 73 10.76 1.62 -10.66
C SER A 73 9.81 1.76 -11.85
N TYR A 74 8.57 2.20 -11.62
CA TYR A 74 7.61 2.43 -12.71
C TYR A 74 8.10 3.50 -13.69
N LYS A 75 8.83 4.51 -13.21
CA LYS A 75 9.35 5.60 -14.05
C LYS A 75 10.43 5.12 -15.04
N GLU A 76 11.18 4.08 -14.67
CA GLU A 76 12.27 3.53 -15.48
C GLU A 76 11.85 2.31 -16.29
N SER A 77 10.63 1.81 -16.08
CA SER A 77 10.09 0.67 -16.81
C SER A 77 9.37 1.12 -18.09
N GLU A 78 9.44 0.31 -19.13
CA GLU A 78 8.65 0.49 -20.37
C GLU A 78 7.17 0.10 -20.22
N ILE A 79 6.70 -0.11 -19.00
CA ILE A 79 5.35 -0.55 -18.68
C ILE A 79 4.39 0.64 -18.81
N SER A 80 3.27 0.46 -19.50
CA SER A 80 2.24 1.51 -19.60
C SER A 80 1.53 1.75 -18.26
N ALA A 81 0.90 2.92 -18.12
CA ALA A 81 0.10 3.24 -16.93
C ALA A 81 -1.02 2.23 -16.68
N TRP A 82 -1.62 1.69 -17.74
CA TRP A 82 -2.67 0.68 -17.65
C TRP A 82 -2.13 -0.66 -17.15
N GLU A 83 -1.03 -1.14 -17.73
CA GLU A 83 -0.38 -2.39 -17.32
C GLU A 83 0.12 -2.31 -15.88
N HIS A 84 0.74 -1.18 -15.49
CA HIS A 84 1.12 -0.96 -14.10
C HIS A 84 -0.11 -0.97 -13.20
N GLY A 85 -1.12 -0.13 -13.50
CA GLY A 85 -2.32 0.02 -12.66
C GLY A 85 -3.14 -1.26 -12.47
N THR A 86 -3.15 -2.15 -13.47
CA THR A 86 -3.90 -3.42 -13.42
C THR A 86 -3.05 -4.62 -13.00
N GLY A 87 -1.72 -4.51 -13.06
CA GLY A 87 -0.80 -5.63 -12.86
C GLY A 87 0.00 -5.59 -11.55
N HIS A 88 0.28 -4.42 -10.97
CA HIS A 88 1.22 -4.34 -9.84
C HIS A 88 0.71 -5.05 -8.59
N ALA A 89 -0.60 -5.06 -8.32
CA ALA A 89 -1.17 -5.79 -7.18
C ALA A 89 -0.87 -7.30 -7.25
N ARG A 90 -0.89 -7.88 -8.46
CA ARG A 90 -0.50 -9.28 -8.67
C ARG A 90 0.99 -9.49 -8.42
N ARG A 91 1.83 -8.60 -8.97
CA ARG A 91 3.29 -8.66 -8.77
C ARG A 91 3.67 -8.52 -7.29
N ALA A 92 3.01 -7.61 -6.57
CA ALA A 92 3.17 -7.41 -5.14
C ALA A 92 2.79 -8.66 -4.36
N LEU A 93 1.66 -9.30 -4.69
CA LEU A 93 1.25 -10.57 -4.08
C LEU A 93 2.27 -11.69 -4.32
N GLU A 94 2.76 -11.82 -5.55
CA GLU A 94 3.76 -12.84 -5.92
C GLU A 94 5.07 -12.65 -5.15
N ASN A 95 5.55 -11.40 -5.04
CA ASN A 95 6.75 -11.07 -4.27
C ASN A 95 6.54 -11.29 -2.77
N ALA A 96 5.43 -10.81 -2.22
CA ALA A 96 5.11 -10.96 -0.81
C ALA A 96 4.97 -12.44 -0.42
N SER A 97 4.38 -13.27 -1.29
CA SER A 97 4.24 -14.72 -1.06
C SER A 97 5.57 -15.48 -1.13
N LYS A 98 6.62 -14.92 -1.76
CA LYS A 98 7.98 -15.49 -1.76
C LYS A 98 8.72 -15.16 -0.47
N GLU A 99 8.44 -14.00 0.13
CA GLU A 99 9.14 -13.49 1.33
C GLU A 99 8.42 -13.84 2.64
N TYR A 100 7.11 -14.09 2.60
CA TYR A 100 6.27 -14.27 3.77
C TYR A 100 5.26 -15.40 3.57
N ASP A 101 4.99 -16.15 4.63
CA ASP A 101 3.84 -17.05 4.69
C ASP A 101 2.57 -16.22 4.95
N LEU A 102 1.83 -15.95 3.88
CA LEU A 102 0.67 -15.06 3.90
C LEU A 102 -0.63 -15.83 4.13
N THR A 103 -1.48 -15.30 5.00
CA THR A 103 -2.84 -15.80 5.19
C THR A 103 -3.73 -15.50 3.99
N GLY A 104 -4.85 -16.22 3.84
CA GLY A 104 -5.84 -15.92 2.79
C GLY A 104 -6.36 -14.48 2.84
N LYS A 105 -6.41 -13.88 4.03
CA LYS A 105 -6.82 -12.49 4.22
C LYS A 105 -5.74 -11.51 3.74
N GLU A 106 -4.50 -11.71 4.15
CA GLU A 106 -3.36 -10.89 3.70
C GLU A 106 -3.22 -10.93 2.18
N LYS A 107 -3.36 -12.11 1.57
CA LYS A 107 -3.38 -12.27 0.11
C LYS A 107 -4.50 -11.45 -0.54
N ASN A 108 -5.71 -11.48 0.04
CA ASN A 108 -6.83 -10.68 -0.48
C ASN A 108 -6.56 -9.18 -0.35
N ILE A 109 -6.08 -8.69 0.80
CA ILE A 109 -5.71 -7.29 1.00
C ILE A 109 -4.76 -6.81 -0.10
N ILE A 110 -3.67 -7.55 -0.33
CA ILE A 110 -2.66 -7.18 -1.35
C ILE A 110 -3.27 -7.26 -2.75
N LYS A 111 -4.02 -8.29 -3.09
CA LYS A 111 -4.52 -8.48 -4.46
C LYS A 111 -5.62 -7.47 -4.84
N SER A 112 -6.50 -7.13 -3.91
CA SER A 112 -7.71 -6.34 -4.19
C SER A 112 -7.56 -4.84 -3.94
N HIS A 113 -6.40 -4.36 -3.49
CA HIS A 113 -6.29 -2.94 -3.10
C HIS A 113 -6.56 -1.97 -4.26
N MET A 114 -6.34 -2.38 -5.50
CA MET A 114 -6.66 -1.58 -6.70
C MET A 114 -8.13 -1.61 -7.12
N TRP A 115 -9.00 -2.38 -6.46
CA TRP A 115 -10.43 -2.32 -6.72
C TRP A 115 -10.97 -0.88 -6.54
N PRO A 116 -11.84 -0.37 -7.44
CA PRO A 116 -12.52 -1.05 -8.54
C PRO A 116 -11.78 -1.04 -9.90
N LEU A 117 -10.55 -0.53 -9.99
CA LEU A 117 -9.77 -0.54 -11.25
C LEU A 117 -9.49 -1.96 -11.75
N THR A 118 -9.40 -2.93 -10.83
CA THR A 118 -9.30 -4.37 -11.11
C THR A 118 -10.60 -5.09 -10.71
N PRO A 119 -11.67 -5.09 -11.54
CA PRO A 119 -13.00 -5.54 -11.12
C PRO A 119 -13.07 -7.00 -10.65
N ARG A 120 -12.15 -7.85 -11.12
CA ARG A 120 -12.07 -9.28 -10.77
C ARG A 120 -11.43 -9.52 -9.39
N ASP A 121 -10.68 -8.56 -8.86
CA ASP A 121 -9.98 -8.66 -7.58
C ASP A 121 -10.80 -8.00 -6.49
N ILE A 122 -11.91 -8.64 -6.12
CA ILE A 122 -12.89 -8.10 -5.19
C ILE A 122 -12.35 -8.13 -3.75
N PRO A 123 -12.46 -7.04 -2.97
CA PRO A 123 -12.16 -7.03 -1.54
C PRO A 123 -13.17 -7.90 -0.79
N ARG A 124 -12.70 -8.89 -0.03
CA ARG A 124 -13.53 -9.89 0.66
C ARG A 124 -13.48 -9.79 2.18
N CYS A 125 -12.72 -8.83 2.71
CA CYS A 125 -12.62 -8.58 4.14
C CYS A 125 -12.57 -7.07 4.45
N ARG A 126 -12.87 -6.73 5.70
CA ARG A 126 -12.86 -5.33 6.17
C ARG A 126 -11.49 -4.71 6.00
N GLU A 127 -10.44 -5.47 6.29
CA GLU A 127 -9.05 -5.05 6.15
C GLU A 127 -8.71 -4.70 4.70
N SER A 128 -9.21 -5.47 3.72
CA SER A 128 -8.99 -5.17 2.29
C SER A 128 -9.67 -3.87 1.85
N LEU A 129 -10.88 -3.59 2.35
CA LEU A 129 -11.58 -2.32 2.11
C LEU A 129 -10.85 -1.15 2.76
N ILE A 130 -10.37 -1.33 4.00
CA ILE A 130 -9.65 -0.30 4.74
C ILE A 130 -8.32 0.04 4.06
N VAL A 131 -7.55 -0.97 3.66
CA VAL A 131 -6.28 -0.74 2.95
C VAL A 131 -6.52 -0.12 1.58
N GLY A 132 -7.52 -0.58 0.84
CA GLY A 132 -7.93 0.07 -0.41
C GLY A 132 -8.25 1.55 -0.18
N LEU A 133 -9.11 1.90 0.76
CA LEU A 133 -9.42 3.31 1.04
C LEU A 133 -8.18 4.11 1.46
N ALA A 134 -7.34 3.56 2.34
CA ALA A 134 -6.12 4.20 2.82
C ALA A 134 -5.12 4.50 1.68
N ASP A 135 -4.97 3.57 0.74
CA ASP A 135 -4.17 3.71 -0.47
C ASP A 135 -4.64 4.92 -1.32
N LYS A 136 -5.93 4.97 -1.67
CA LYS A 136 -6.47 6.08 -2.48
C LYS A 136 -6.32 7.42 -1.76
N LEU A 137 -6.56 7.46 -0.45
CA LEU A 137 -6.37 8.69 0.34
C LEU A 137 -4.91 9.15 0.34
N SER A 138 -3.96 8.21 0.45
CA SER A 138 -2.54 8.54 0.38
C SER A 138 -2.15 9.07 -1.00
N ALA A 139 -2.57 8.39 -2.06
CA ALA A 139 -2.30 8.81 -3.44
C ALA A 139 -2.84 10.22 -3.75
N VAL A 140 -4.06 10.54 -3.29
CA VAL A 140 -4.67 11.87 -3.43
C VAL A 140 -3.87 12.93 -2.66
N GLN A 141 -3.49 12.65 -1.42
CA GLN A 141 -2.73 13.59 -0.59
C GLN A 141 -1.35 13.88 -1.17
N GLU A 142 -0.64 12.84 -1.65
CA GLU A 142 0.68 12.94 -2.27
C GLU A 142 0.63 13.76 -3.56
N ARG A 143 -0.35 13.49 -4.43
CA ARG A 143 -0.55 14.25 -5.67
C ARG A 143 -0.93 15.70 -5.40
N SER A 144 -1.80 15.95 -4.42
CA SER A 144 -2.24 17.31 -4.07
C SER A 144 -1.08 18.16 -3.54
N ALA A 145 -0.22 17.58 -2.68
CA ALA A 145 0.96 18.27 -2.17
C ALA A 145 1.91 18.71 -3.29
N GLN A 146 2.08 17.87 -4.33
CA GLN A 146 2.90 18.21 -5.49
C GLN A 146 2.30 19.32 -6.34
N ILE A 147 0.99 19.30 -6.57
CA ILE A 147 0.29 20.36 -7.30
C ILE A 147 0.49 21.70 -6.57
N ILE A 148 0.28 21.73 -5.25
CA ILE A 148 0.48 22.93 -4.43
C ILE A 148 1.93 23.42 -4.50
N HIS A 149 2.91 22.52 -4.43
CA HIS A 149 4.33 22.86 -4.55
C HIS A 149 4.67 23.47 -5.91
N ARG A 150 4.13 22.92 -7.00
CA ARG A 150 4.30 23.48 -8.35
C ARG A 150 3.70 24.87 -8.47
N ILE A 151 2.49 25.08 -7.95
CA ILE A 151 1.84 26.40 -7.94
C ILE A 151 2.67 27.43 -7.17
N ARG A 152 3.27 27.05 -6.03
CA ARG A 152 4.13 27.95 -5.24
C ARG A 152 5.41 28.35 -5.96
N LYS A 153 5.95 27.52 -6.86
CA LYS A 153 7.14 27.83 -7.66
C LYS A 153 6.86 28.72 -8.89
N LEU A 154 5.60 28.88 -9.27
CA LEU A 154 5.18 29.74 -10.37
C LEU A 154 4.93 31.20 -9.93
N LYS A 155 4.95 31.45 -8.62
CA LYS A 155 4.93 32.78 -8.01
C LYS A 155 6.35 33.21 -7.69
#